data_AF-A0A8H7M176-F1
#
_entry.id   AF-A0A8H7M176-F1
#
_cell.length_a   1.000
_cell.length_b   1.000
_cell.length_c   1.000
_cell.angle_alpha   90.00
_cell.angle_beta   90.00
_cell.angle_gamma   90.00
#
_symmetry.space_group_name_H-M   'P 1'
#
loop_
_entity.id
_entity.type
_entity.pdbx_description
1 polymer ?
#
loop_
_entity_poly.entity_id
_entity_poly.type
_entity_poly.pdbx_seq_one_letter_code
_entity_poly.pdbx_strand_id
1 'polypeptide(L)' 'MGEIDDLNKAIECYSRALELTPNTHPDLPDRHADLGVAYTDRYRRMGGTADLERSIKYKSRALVLTPMAILTYHAAMLI' A
#
# COMPACT_ATOMS: atom_id res chain seq x y z
N MET A 1 -18.31 6.37 -11.17
CA MET A 1 -17.81 6.58 -9.80
C MET A 1 -17.97 5.25 -9.09
N GLY A 2 -16.91 4.65 -8.54
CA GLY A 2 -17.05 3.40 -7.77
C GLY A 2 -17.85 3.65 -6.51
N GLU A 3 -18.79 2.76 -6.19
CA GLU A 3 -19.59 2.84 -4.98
C GLU A 3 -18.70 2.54 -3.75
N ILE A 4 -19.11 3.00 -2.57
CA ILE A 4 -18.36 2.70 -1.33
C ILE A 4 -18.17 1.19 -1.13
N ASP A 5 -19.15 0.39 -1.56
CA ASP A 5 -19.09 -1.06 -1.50
C ASP A 5 -18.02 -1.66 -2.41
N ASP A 6 -17.77 -1.05 -3.58
CA ASP A 6 -16.68 -1.47 -4.47
C ASP A 6 -15.32 -1.18 -3.84
N LEU A 7 -15.19 -0.05 -3.15
CA LEU A 7 -13.96 0.29 -2.41
C LEU A 7 -13.74 -0.66 -1.23
N ASN A 8 -14.80 -1.06 -0.53
CA ASN A 8 -14.72 -2.05 0.54
C ASN A 8 -14.24 -3.41 0.01
N LYS A 9 -14.84 -3.88 -1.09
CA LYS A 9 -14.42 -5.12 -1.76
C LYS A 9 -12.98 -5.05 -2.27
N ALA A 10 -12.57 -3.91 -2.85
CA ALA A 10 -11.19 -3.72 -3.29
C ALA A 10 -10.21 -3.83 -2.12
N ILE A 11 -10.50 -3.17 -0.99
CA ILE A 11 -9.68 -3.26 0.23
C ILE A 11 -9.58 -4.71 0.72
N GLU A 12 -10.69 -5.45 0.74
CA GLU A 12 -10.70 -6.86 1.13
C GLU A 12 -9.84 -7.72 0.19
N CYS A 13 -10.06 -7.60 -1.12
CA CYS A 13 -9.31 -8.34 -2.14
C CYS A 13 -7.80 -8.06 -2.06
N TYR A 14 -7.39 -6.79 -1.97
CA TYR A 14 -5.97 -6.43 -1.85
C TYR A 14 -5.38 -6.88 -0.52
N SER A 15 -6.14 -6.81 0.58
CA SER A 15 -5.68 -7.33 1.89
C SER A 15 -5.44 -8.83 1.83
N ARG A 16 -6.37 -9.59 1.20
CA ARG A 16 -6.22 -11.03 1.03
C ARG A 16 -5.07 -11.38 0.10
N ALA A 17 -4.91 -10.64 -1.00
CA ALA A 17 -3.78 -10.80 -1.89
C ALA A 17 -2.46 -10.61 -1.13
N LEU A 18 -2.38 -9.60 -0.27
CA LEU A 18 -1.21 -9.33 0.56
C LEU A 18 -0.88 -10.47 1.52
N GLU A 19 -1.89 -11.00 2.24
CA GLU A 19 -1.73 -12.15 3.15
C GLU A 19 -1.20 -13.40 2.44
N LEU A 20 -1.62 -13.61 1.18
CA LEU A 20 -1.24 -14.76 0.38
C LEU A 20 0.09 -14.56 -0.36
N THR A 21 0.68 -13.36 -0.32
CA THR A 21 1.93 -13.04 -1.01
C THR A 21 3.12 -13.37 -0.12
N PRO A 22 4.06 -14.23 -0.55
CA PRO A 22 5.32 -14.41 0.18
C PRO A 22 6.10 -13.10 0.29
N ASN A 23 6.81 -12.89 1.40
CA ASN A 23 7.60 -11.67 1.64
C ASN A 23 8.72 -11.44 0.61
N THR A 24 9.12 -12.48 -0.12
CA THR A 24 10.16 -12.43 -1.15
C THR A 24 9.61 -12.21 -2.56
N HIS A 25 8.28 -12.12 -2.72
CA HIS A 25 7.66 -11.99 -4.03
C HIS A 25 7.93 -10.61 -4.64
N PRO A 26 8.33 -10.52 -5.92
CA PRO A 26 8.66 -9.24 -6.56
C PRO A 26 7.51 -8.23 -6.56
N ASP A 27 6.26 -8.70 -6.67
CA ASP A 27 5.06 -7.83 -6.68
C ASP A 27 4.59 -7.37 -5.28
N LEU A 28 5.28 -7.76 -4.20
CA LEU A 28 4.87 -7.37 -2.84
C LEU A 28 4.81 -5.83 -2.65
N PRO A 29 5.75 -5.01 -3.18
CA PRO A 29 5.65 -3.56 -3.13
C PRO A 29 4.38 -3.04 -3.81
N ASP A 30 4.04 -3.57 -4.99
CA ASP A 30 2.87 -3.12 -5.76
C ASP A 30 1.57 -3.46 -5.05
N ARG A 31 1.46 -4.67 -4.47
CA ARG A 31 0.28 -5.06 -3.67
C ARG A 31 0.08 -4.17 -2.44
N HIS A 32 1.17 -3.74 -1.80
CA HIS A 32 1.11 -2.73 -0.74
C HIS A 32 0.65 -1.37 -1.29
N ALA A 33 1.14 -0.96 -2.46
CA ALA A 33 0.76 0.32 -3.07
C ALA A 33 -0.73 0.35 -3.44
N ASP A 34 -1.25 -0.73 -4.05
CA ASP A 34 -2.65 -0.87 -4.44
C ASP A 34 -3.60 -0.79 -3.25
N LEU A 35 -3.26 -1.48 -2.15
CA LEU A 35 -4.02 -1.39 -0.91
C LEU A 35 -4.00 0.05 -0.35
N GLY A 36 -2.87 0.73 -0.43
CA GLY A 36 -2.75 2.14 -0.06
C GLY A 36 -3.57 3.09 -0.94
N VAL A 37 -3.70 2.79 -2.24
CA VAL A 37 -4.57 3.53 -3.17
C VAL A 37 -6.04 3.32 -2.80
N ALA A 38 -6.48 2.09 -2.55
CA ALA A 38 -7.86 1.80 -2.17
C ALA A 38 -8.28 2.56 -0.90
N TYR A 39 -7.40 2.61 0.12
CA TYR A 39 -7.63 3.43 1.32
C TYR A 39 -7.63 4.94 1.03
N THR A 40 -6.79 5.43 0.10
CA THR A 40 -6.81 6.83 -0.34
C THR A 40 -8.15 7.20 -0.97
N ASP A 41 -8.67 6.33 -1.83
CA ASP A 41 -9.93 6.59 -2.53
C ASP A 41 -11.11 6.54 -1.58
N ARG A 42 -11.10 5.61 -0.62
CA ARG A 42 -12.11 5.57 0.45
C ARG A 42 -12.05 6.81 1.34
N TYR A 43 -10.85 7.27 1.74
CA TYR A 43 -10.67 8.51 2.47
C TYR A 43 -11.23 9.72 1.70
N ARG A 44 -10.94 9.85 0.40
CA ARG A 44 -11.46 10.95 -0.42
C ARG A 44 -12.99 10.98 -0.50
N ARG A 45 -13.65 9.83 -0.34
CA ARG A 45 -15.12 9.71 -0.36
C ARG A 45 -15.76 9.89 1.01
N MET A 46 -15.15 9.35 2.06
CA MET A 46 -15.75 9.28 3.41
C MET A 46 -15.15 10.26 4.42
N GLY A 47 -13.97 10.82 4.15
CA GLY A 47 -13.26 11.74 5.05
C GLY A 47 -12.67 11.09 6.30
N GLY A 48 -12.72 9.75 6.42
CA GLY A 48 -12.25 9.02 7.61
C GLY A 48 -10.73 9.04 7.76
N THR A 49 -10.21 9.71 8.78
CA THR A 49 -8.76 9.83 9.03
C THR A 49 -8.06 8.48 9.20
N ALA A 50 -8.75 7.46 9.71
CA ALA A 50 -8.23 6.10 9.79
C ALA A 50 -7.86 5.51 8.41
N ASP A 51 -8.60 5.85 7.36
CA ASP A 51 -8.27 5.40 5.99
C ASP A 51 -7.05 6.15 5.45
N LEU A 52 -6.88 7.43 5.80
CA LEU A 52 -5.67 8.18 5.46
C LEU A 52 -4.42 7.58 6.14
N GLU A 53 -4.51 7.25 7.43
CA GLU A 53 -3.42 6.61 8.18
C GLU A 53 -3.02 5.26 7.57
N ARG A 54 -4.02 4.43 7.21
CA ARG A 54 -3.77 3.16 6.52
C ARG A 54 -3.14 3.36 5.15
N SER A 55 -3.62 4.33 4.37
CA SER A 55 -3.02 4.69 3.08
C SER A 55 -1.53 5.01 3.21
N ILE A 56 -1.17 5.87 4.17
CA ILE A 56 0.22 6.24 4.43
C ILE A 56 1.03 4.99 4.82
N LYS A 57 0.52 4.19 5.76
CA LYS A 57 1.20 2.96 6.21
C LYS A 57 1.54 2.03 5.04
N TYR A 58 0.58 1.77 4.16
CA TYR A 58 0.76 0.82 3.07
C TYR A 58 1.64 1.37 1.94
N LYS A 59 1.51 2.65 1.59
CA LYS A 59 2.43 3.29 0.62
C LYS A 59 3.87 3.36 1.14
N SER A 60 4.06 3.63 2.43
CA SER A 60 5.39 3.59 3.05
C SER A 60 6.01 2.20 3.01
N ARG A 61 5.21 1.14 3.23
CA ARG A 61 5.68 -0.24 3.08
C ARG A 61 6.08 -0.56 1.65
N ALA A 62 5.29 -0.14 0.67
CA ALA A 62 5.62 -0.30 -0.74
C ALA A 62 7.00 0.32 -1.06
N LEU A 63 7.21 1.57 -0.65
CA LEU A 63 8.49 2.28 -0.86
C LEU A 63 9.67 1.52 -0.24
N VAL A 64 9.56 1.08 1.02
CA VAL A 64 10.64 0.33 1.69
C VAL A 64 10.97 -0.99 0.99
N LEU A 65 9.99 -1.62 0.35
CA LEU A 65 10.17 -2.90 -0.34
C LEU A 65 10.66 -2.76 -1.78
N THR A 66 10.58 -1.56 -2.38
CA THR A 66 11.13 -1.36 -3.74
C THR A 66 12.67 -1.47 -3.71
N PRO A 67 13.28 -2.33 -4.54
CA PRO A 67 14.74 -2.57 -4.53
C PRO A 67 15.58 -1.30 -4.70
N MET A 68 15.09 -0.33 -5.48
CA MET A 68 15.76 0.96 -5.67
C MET A 68 15.84 1.78 -4.37
N ALA A 69 14.78 1.77 -3.55
CA ALA A 69 14.75 2.53 -2.30
C ALA A 69 15.75 1.96 -1.26
N ILE A 70 15.87 0.64 -1.18
CA ILE A 70 16.81 -0.04 -0.27
C ILE A 70 18.25 0.34 -0.64
N LEU A 71 18.61 0.33 -1.93
CA LEU A 71 19.95 0.67 -2.39
C LEU A 71 20.31 2.15 -2.15
N THR A 72 19.36 3.08 -2.33
CA THR A 72 19.61 4.51 -2.09
C THR A 72 19.81 4.87 -0.61
N TYR A 73 19.08 4.22 0.31
CA TYR A 73 19.17 4.53 1.75
C TYR A 73 20.46 3.97 2.37
N HIS A 74 20.91 2.79 1.93
CA HIS A 74 22.21 2.24 2.35
C HIS A 74 23.40 3.02 1.78
N ALA A 75 23.32 3.49 0.52
CA ALA A 75 24.38 4.30 -0.07
C ALA A 75 24.52 5.68 0.63
N ALA A 76 23.42 6.27 1.11
CA ALA A 76 23.45 7.57 1.80
C ALA A 76 23.94 7.50 3.27
N MET A 77 23.97 6.32 3.90
CA MET A 77 24.52 6.13 5.27
C MET A 77 26.00 5.72 5.28
N LEU A 78 26.63 5.53 4.12
CA LEU A 78 28.02 5.09 3.98
C LEU A 78 28.96 6.16 3.39
N ILE A 79 28.52 7.42 3.32
CA ILE A 79 29.30 8.59 2.87
C ILE A 79 29.28 9.64 3.98
#